data_AF-A0A8T3ZQY3-F1
#
_entry.id   AF-A0A8T3ZQY3-F1
#
_cell.length_a   1.000
_cell.length_b   1.000
_cell.length_c   1.000
_cell.angle_alpha   90.00
_cell.angle_beta   90.00
_cell.angle_gamma   90.00
#
_symmetry.space_group_name_H-M   'P 1'
#
loop_
_entity.id
_entity.type
_entity.pdbx_description
1 polymer ?
#
loop_
_entity_poly.entity_id
_entity_poly.type
_entity_poly.pdbx_seq_one_letter_code
_entity_poly.pdbx_strand_id
1 'polypeptide(L)' 'MKRPLLFLCTCTGLELMTAIGVTAYLAYLGQTTLALISAIVFAKIIAFHFVIDIYDRLKSKKKIHSYNVLKA' A
#
# COMPACT_ATOMS: atom_id res chain seq x y z
N MET A 1 3.68 -11.39 18.08
CA MET A 1 2.44 -10.70 17.62
C MET A 1 2.67 -10.18 16.19
N LYS A 2 2.13 -10.86 15.16
CA LYS A 2 2.30 -10.55 13.73
C LYS A 2 1.10 -9.77 13.15
N ARG A 3 0.65 -8.69 13.81
CA ARG A 3 -0.60 -7.98 13.44
C ARG A 3 -0.48 -6.90 12.35
N PRO A 4 0.63 -6.15 12.15
CA PRO A 4 0.63 -5.06 11.16
C PRO A 4 0.76 -5.56 9.71
N LEU A 5 1.47 -6.67 9.51
CA LEU A 5 1.78 -7.23 8.18
C LEU A 5 0.58 -7.82 7.42
N LEU A 6 -0.44 -8.29 8.13
CA LEU A 6 -1.67 -8.83 7.52
C LEU A 6 -2.67 -7.72 7.20
N PHE A 7 -2.72 -6.68 8.04
CA PHE A 7 -3.63 -5.54 7.89
C PHE A 7 -3.29 -4.72 6.64
N LEU A 8 -1.99 -4.53 6.35
CA LEU A 8 -1.51 -3.83 5.16
C LEU A 8 -1.86 -4.54 3.84
N CYS A 9 -1.82 -5.87 3.81
CA CYS A 9 -2.18 -6.64 2.61
C CYS A 9 -3.68 -6.53 2.29
N THR A 10 -4.54 -6.50 3.32
CA THR A 10 -5.99 -6.28 3.13
C THR A 10 -6.31 -4.82 2.81
N CYS A 11 -5.65 -3.86 3.47
CA CYS A 11 -5.83 -2.42 3.22
C CYS A 11 -5.38 -2.00 1.82
N THR A 12 -4.19 -2.38 1.35
CA THR A 12 -3.75 -2.05 -0.01
C THR A 12 -4.63 -2.71 -1.08
N GLY A 13 -5.14 -3.92 -0.82
CA GLY A 13 -6.11 -4.57 -1.72
C GLY A 13 -7.44 -3.82 -1.79
N LEU A 14 -7.98 -3.40 -0.64
CA LEU A 14 -9.20 -2.58 -0.57
C LEU A 14 -8.99 -1.21 -1.23
N GLU A 15 -7.85 -0.57 -1.02
CA GLU A 15 -7.48 0.70 -1.66
C GLU A 15 -7.41 0.58 -3.18
N LEU A 16 -6.81 -0.50 -3.69
CA LEU A 16 -6.74 -0.76 -5.13
C LEU A 16 -8.13 -1.00 -5.73
N MET A 17 -8.95 -1.82 -5.08
CA MET A 17 -10.31 -2.11 -5.56
C MET A 17 -11.18 -0.85 -5.55
N THR A 18 -11.03 -0.01 -4.52
CA THR A 18 -11.74 1.27 -4.42
C THR A 18 -11.25 2.25 -5.49
N ALA A 19 -9.93 2.35 -5.71
CA ALA A 19 -9.35 3.21 -6.74
C ALA A 19 -9.84 2.81 -8.14
N ILE A 20 -9.87 1.51 -8.45
CA ILE A 20 -10.39 0.99 -9.72
C ILE A 20 -11.88 1.31 -9.84
N GLY A 21 -12.68 1.01 -8.81
CA GLY A 21 -14.13 1.25 -8.82
C GLY A 21 -14.46 2.73 -9.02
N VAL A 22 -13.84 3.63 -8.26
CA VAL A 22 -14.07 5.08 -8.34
C VAL A 22 -13.61 5.64 -9.68
N THR A 23 -12.41 5.27 -10.15
CA THR A 23 -11.88 5.76 -11.44
C THR A 23 -12.75 5.27 -12.60
N ALA A 24 -13.13 3.98 -12.60
CA ALA A 24 -13.99 3.41 -13.64
C ALA A 24 -15.39 4.02 -13.63
N TYR A 25 -15.97 4.26 -12.45
CA TYR A 25 -17.28 4.89 -12.31
C TYR A 25 -17.29 6.34 -12.80
N LEU A 26 -16.26 7.12 -12.46
CA LEU A 26 -16.11 8.50 -12.94
C LEU A 26 -15.85 8.55 -14.46
N ALA A 27 -15.09 7.60 -14.99
CA ALA A 27 -14.89 7.45 -16.43
C ALA A 27 -16.20 7.09 -17.15
N TYR A 28 -17.01 6.21 -16.57
CA TYR A 28 -18.34 5.87 -17.08
C TYR A 28 -19.29 7.08 -17.14
N LEU A 29 -19.23 7.96 -16.14
CA LEU A 29 -19.99 9.22 -16.11
C LEU A 29 -19.48 10.29 -17.09
N GLY A 30 -18.39 10.02 -17.83
CA GLY A 30 -17.77 10.99 -18.75
C GLY A 30 -16.98 12.10 -18.03
N GLN A 31 -16.80 12.01 -16.71
CA GLN A 31 -16.07 13.00 -15.91
C GLN A 31 -14.58 12.65 -15.83
N THR A 32 -13.90 12.74 -16.97
CA THR A 32 -12.47 12.39 -17.12
C THR A 32 -11.54 13.19 -16.22
N THR A 33 -11.82 14.47 -15.98
CA THR A 33 -11.01 15.31 -15.07
C THR A 33 -11.06 14.80 -13.62
N LEU A 34 -12.26 14.46 -13.13
CA LEU A 34 -12.43 13.94 -11.78
C LEU A 34 -11.86 12.52 -11.65
N ALA A 35 -12.01 11.70 -12.69
CA ALA A 35 -11.38 10.39 -12.76
C ALA A 35 -9.84 10.51 -12.63
N LEU A 36 -9.22 11.42 -13.39
CA LEU A 36 -7.78 11.65 -13.35
C LEU A 36 -7.29 12.13 -11.97
N ILE A 37 -7.98 13.11 -11.38
CA ILE A 37 -7.65 13.61 -10.03
C ILE A 37 -7.77 12.47 -9.01
N SER A 38 -8.86 11.69 -9.06
CA SER A 38 -9.05 10.56 -8.15
C SER A 38 -7.94 9.53 -8.27
N ALA A 39 -7.54 9.17 -9.50
CA ALA A 39 -6.47 8.22 -9.76
C ALA A 39 -5.13 8.71 -9.19
N ILE A 40 -4.80 10.00 -9.34
CA ILE A 40 -3.57 10.59 -8.79
C ILE A 40 -3.57 10.54 -7.26
N VAL A 41 -4.68 10.90 -6.63
CA VAL A 41 -4.80 10.90 -5.16
C VAL A 41 -4.67 9.48 -4.62
N PHE A 42 -5.40 8.51 -5.20
CA PHE A 42 -5.30 7.12 -4.81
C PHE A 42 -3.89 6.55 -5.04
N ALA A 43 -3.23 6.91 -6.15
CA ALA A 43 -1.86 6.48 -6.42
C ALA A 43 -0.88 6.94 -5.34
N LYS A 44 -1.02 8.17 -4.80
CA LYS A 44 -0.16 8.62 -3.69
C LYS A 44 -0.38 7.82 -2.41
N ILE A 45 -1.63 7.47 -2.10
CA ILE A 45 -1.97 6.70 -0.88
C ILE A 45 -1.40 5.28 -0.98
N ILE A 46 -1.57 4.63 -2.14
CA ILE A 46 -1.02 3.29 -2.40
C ILE A 46 0.51 3.32 -2.32
N ALA A 47 1.15 4.32 -2.92
CA ALA A 47 2.61 4.48 -2.86
C ALA A 47 3.12 4.64 -1.42
N PHE A 48 2.40 5.37 -0.56
CA PHE A 48 2.78 5.55 0.84
C PHE A 48 2.73 4.23 1.61
N HIS A 49 1.66 3.45 1.47
CA HIS A 49 1.54 2.13 2.08
C HIS A 49 2.65 1.17 1.59
N PHE A 50 3.00 1.25 0.31
CA PHE A 50 4.07 0.45 -0.28
C PHE A 50 5.46 0.79 0.29
N VAL A 51 5.78 2.08 0.45
CA VAL A 51 7.05 2.52 1.05
C VAL A 51 7.17 2.05 2.50
N ILE A 52 6.08 2.13 3.27
CA ILE A 52 6.06 1.64 4.65
C ILE A 52 6.22 0.12 4.70
N ASP A 53 5.54 -0.64 3.83
CA ASP A 53 5.71 -2.09 3.78
C ASP A 53 7.16 -2.47 3.47
N ILE A 54 7.78 -1.84 2.46
CA ILE A 54 9.19 -2.06 2.14
C ILE A 54 10.08 -1.71 3.34
N TYR A 55 9.87 -0.56 3.96
CA TYR A 55 10.66 -0.14 5.11
C TYR A 55 10.55 -1.11 6.28
N ASP A 56 9.35 -1.62 6.57
CA ASP A 56 9.13 -2.61 7.63
C ASP A 56 9.81 -3.95 7.29
N ARG A 57 9.78 -4.40 6.02
CA ARG A 57 10.47 -5.61 5.56
C ARG A 57 11.97 -5.50 5.75
N LEU A 58 12.55 -4.35 5.39
CA LEU A 58 13.98 -4.07 5.55
C LEU A 58 14.36 -4.01 7.03
N LYS A 59 13.54 -3.38 7.88
CA LYS A 59 13.74 -3.34 9.34
C LYS A 59 13.66 -4.72 9.98
N SER A 60 12.69 -5.55 9.57
CA SER A 60 12.58 -6.94 10.03
C SER A 60 13.77 -7.80 9.62
N LYS A 61 14.28 -7.67 8.38
CA LYS A 61 15.51 -8.36 7.95
C LYS A 61 16.73 -7.94 8.78
N LYS A 62 16.88 -6.64 9.06
CA LYS A 62 17.98 -6.13 9.91
C LYS A 62 17.90 -6.69 11.33
N LYS A 63 16.69 -6.82 11.88
CA LYS A 63 16.46 -7.38 13.23
C LYS A 63 16.80 -8.88 13.30
N ILE A 64 16.47 -9.65 12.26
CA ILE A 64 16.83 -11.08 12.15
C ILE A 64 18.35 -11.25 12.02
N HIS A 65 19.00 -10.41 11.21
CA HIS A 65 20.44 -10.46 11.04
C HIS A 65 21.20 -10.10 12.34
N SER A 66 20.82 -9.02 13.04
CA SER A 66 21.41 -8.69 14.35
C SER A 66 21.21 -9.78 15.40
N TYR A 67 20.06 -10.46 15.43
CA TYR A 67 19.84 -11.55 16.38
C TYR A 67 20.70 -12.79 16.09
N ASN A 68 20.95 -13.10 14.81
CA ASN A 68 21.86 -14.18 14.43
C ASN A 68 23.33 -13.85 14.70
N VAL A 69 23.75 -12.58 14.56
CA VAL A 69 25.12 -12.14 14.89
C VAL A 69 25.37 -12.13 16.41
N LEU A 70 24.37 -11.79 17.22
CA LEU A 70 24.47 -11.82 18.70
C LEU A 70 24.42 -13.25 19.28
N LYS A 71 24.10 -14.27 18.48
CA LYS A 71 23.97 -15.67 18.92
C LYS A 71 25.15 -16.55 18.46
N ALA A 72 26.06 -16.01 17.65
CA ALA A 72 27.31 -16.65 17.26
C ALA A 72 28.42 -16.23 18.25
#